data_AF-A0A1G6ZYJ2-F1
#
_entry.id   AF-A0A1G6ZYJ2-F1
#
_cell.length_a   1.000
_cell.length_b   1.000
_cell.length_c   1.000
_cell.angle_alpha   90.00
_cell.angle_beta   90.00
_cell.angle_gamma   90.00
#
_symmetry.space_group_name_H-M   'P 1'
#
loop_
_entity.id
_entity.type
_entity.pdbx_description
1 polymer ?
#
loop_
_entity_poly.entity_id
_entity_poly.type
_entity_poly.pdbx_seq_one_letter_code
_entity_poly.pdbx_strand_id
1 'polypeptide(L)' 'MAEKPASAKPAPAVSYEKLNRTGLTDDEAKAFHAMFQRGGQIFFAICLLAHFLLWSWMPWYPGPTAG' A
#
# COMPACT_ATOMS: atom_id res chain seq x y z
N MET A 1 43.50 27.05 11.97
CA MET A 1 42.68 25.90 12.40
C MET A 1 41.32 26.41 12.86
N ALA A 2 40.51 26.92 11.92
CA ALA A 2 39.18 27.43 12.22
C ALA A 2 38.22 26.24 12.34
N GLU A 3 38.05 25.76 13.57
CA GLU A 3 37.07 24.77 13.96
C GLU A 3 35.66 25.30 13.67
N LYS A 4 35.12 24.78 12.56
CA LYS A 4 33.77 24.98 12.02
C LYS A 4 32.73 25.12 13.14
N PRO A 5 32.07 26.27 13.29
CA PRO A 5 31.13 26.49 14.38
C PRO A 5 29.88 25.62 14.17
N ALA A 6 29.50 24.95 15.26
CA ALA A 6 28.13 24.55 15.53
C ALA A 6 27.46 23.73 14.42
N SER A 7 27.63 22.40 14.52
CA SER A 7 26.61 21.44 14.12
C SER A 7 25.34 21.66 14.95
N ALA A 8 24.65 22.78 14.67
CA ALA A 8 23.33 23.10 15.16
C ALA A 8 22.36 22.10 14.54
N LYS A 9 22.37 20.86 15.06
CA LYS A 9 21.34 19.86 14.80
C LYS A 9 20.07 20.41 15.46
N PRO A 10 19.06 20.88 14.71
CA PRO A 10 17.78 21.18 15.33
C PRO A 10 17.30 19.88 15.97
N ALA A 11 17.00 19.94 17.27
CA ALA A 11 16.45 18.81 18.02
C ALA A 11 15.28 18.22 17.22
N PRO A 12 15.33 16.96 16.78
CA PRO A 12 14.26 16.44 15.94
C PRO A 12 13.01 16.30 16.79
N ALA A 13 11.91 16.91 16.36
CA ALA A 13 10.58 16.71 16.91
C ALA A 13 10.06 15.26 16.75
N VAL A 14 10.89 14.34 16.23
CA VAL A 14 10.59 12.94 15.93
C VAL A 14 11.58 12.01 16.64
N SER A 15 11.04 11.10 17.47
CA SER A 15 11.83 10.11 18.22
C SER A 15 12.27 8.97 17.29
N TYR A 16 13.53 9.00 16.84
CA TYR A 16 14.14 8.00 15.97
C TYR A 16 14.32 6.61 16.61
N GLU A 17 14.07 6.49 17.91
CA GLU A 17 14.11 5.25 18.70
C GLU A 17 13.01 4.25 18.28
N LYS A 18 11.90 4.75 17.70
CA LYS A 18 10.73 3.97 17.30
C LYS A 18 10.43 4.08 15.80
N LEU A 19 11.47 3.93 14.98
CA LEU A 19 11.33 3.79 13.53
C LEU A 19 11.31 2.31 13.16
N ASN A 20 10.44 1.95 12.21
CA ASN A 20 10.40 0.61 11.67
C ASN A 20 11.60 0.35 10.72
N ARG A 21 11.74 -0.88 10.22
CA ARG A 21 12.81 -1.28 9.27
C ARG A 21 12.86 -0.44 8.00
N THR A 22 11.75 0.21 7.63
CA THR A 22 11.65 1.08 6.44
C THR A 22 11.88 2.56 6.76
N GLY A 23 12.18 2.91 8.02
CA GLY A 23 12.46 4.28 8.44
C GLY A 23 11.24 5.17 8.64
N LEU A 24 10.04 4.58 8.73
CA LEU A 24 8.79 5.29 9.03
C LEU A 24 8.40 5.09 10.50
N THR A 25 7.69 6.08 11.04
CA THR A 25 6.98 5.90 12.30
C THR A 25 5.76 4.99 12.11
N ASP A 26 5.31 4.37 13.20
CA ASP A 26 4.15 3.46 13.19
C ASP A 26 2.86 4.13 12.70
N ASP A 27 2.72 5.44 12.96
CA ASP A 27 1.58 6.26 12.55
C ASP A 27 1.59 6.54 11.03
N GLU A 28 2.74 6.97 10.50
CA GLU A 28 2.89 7.22 9.07
C GLU A 28 2.71 5.93 8.24
N ALA A 29 3.20 4.80 8.74
CA ALA A 29 3.01 3.50 8.10
C ALA A 29 1.52 3.13 8.00
N LYS A 30 0.72 3.39 9.05
CA LYS A 30 -0.73 3.15 9.05
C LYS A 30 -1.46 4.10 8.11
N ALA A 31 -1.06 5.38 8.07
CA ALA A 31 -1.65 6.34 7.15
C ALA A 31 -1.44 5.94 5.68
N PHE A 32 -0.23 5.52 5.31
CA PHE A 32 0.05 4.97 3.97
C PHE A 32 -0.79 3.73 3.68
N HIS A 33 -0.82 2.78 4.63
CA HIS A 33 -1.55 1.53 4.45
C HIS A 33 -3.05 1.76 4.28
N ALA A 34 -3.64 2.69 5.03
CA ALA A 34 -5.05 3.05 4.90
C ALA A 34 -5.40 3.57 3.50
N MET A 35 -4.52 4.39 2.91
CA MET A 35 -4.71 4.92 1.55
C MET A 35 -4.54 3.83 0.49
N PHE A 36 -3.55 2.96 0.66
CA PHE A 36 -3.35 1.80 -0.20
C PHE A 36 -4.55 0.85 -0.19
N GLN A 37 -5.06 0.52 1.00
CA GLN A 37 -6.23 -0.36 1.16
C GLN A 37 -7.47 0.21 0.46
N ARG A 38 -7.75 1.51 0.63
CA ARG A 38 -8.91 2.16 -0.02
C ARG A 38 -8.85 2.03 -1.54
N GLY A 39 -7.69 2.32 -2.14
CA GLY A 39 -7.49 2.18 -3.59
C GLY A 39 -7.59 0.71 -4.04
N GLY A 40 -6.96 -0.20 -3.30
CA GLY A 40 -7.02 -1.64 -3.57
C GLY A 40 -8.44 -2.19 -3.52
N GLN A 41 -9.23 -1.81 -2.51
CA GLN A 41 -10.63 -2.27 -2.36
C GLN A 41 -11.50 -1.84 -3.55
N ILE A 42 -11.39 -0.59 -4.00
CA ILE A 42 -12.13 -0.10 -5.17
C ILE A 42 -11.71 -0.85 -6.43
N PHE A 43 -10.41 -1.04 -6.63
CA PHE A 43 -9.88 -1.79 -7.77
C PHE A 43 -10.41 -3.23 -7.79
N PHE A 44 -10.32 -3.97 -6.68
CA PHE A 44 -10.80 -5.34 -6.60
C PHE A 44 -12.32 -5.44 -6.80
N ALA A 45 -13.10 -4.48 -6.29
CA ALA A 45 -14.54 -4.43 -6.54
C ALA A 45 -14.85 -4.34 -8.04
N ILE A 46 -14.15 -3.46 -8.76
CA ILE A 46 -14.30 -3.29 -10.21
C ILE A 46 -13.79 -4.54 -10.96
N CYS A 47 -12.65 -5.10 -10.57
CA CYS A 47 -12.11 -6.30 -11.18
C CYS A 47 -13.09 -7.46 -11.10
N LEU A 48 -13.67 -7.72 -9.92
CA LEU A 48 -14.66 -8.79 -9.76
C LEU A 48 -15.87 -8.56 -10.68
N LEU A 49 -16.45 -7.35 -10.67
CA LEU A 49 -17.58 -7.00 -11.55
C LEU A 49 -17.26 -7.25 -13.04
N ALA A 50 -16.10 -6.80 -13.51
CA ALA A 50 -15.68 -7.00 -14.89
C ALA A 50 -15.45 -8.48 -15.23
N HIS A 51 -14.86 -9.26 -14.32
CA HIS A 51 -14.63 -10.69 -14.53
C HIS A 51 -15.94 -11.48 -14.54
N PHE A 52 -16.92 -11.13 -13.69
CA PHE A 52 -18.24 -11.75 -13.73
C PHE A 52 -18.99 -11.46 -15.03
N LEU A 53 -18.90 -10.21 -15.53
CA LEU A 53 -19.50 -9.85 -16.81
C LEU A 53 -18.84 -10.58 -17.98
N LEU A 54 -17.49 -10.65 -17.99
CA LEU A 54 -16.74 -11.37 -19.00
C LEU A 54 -17.04 -12.88 -18.95
N TRP A 55 -17.17 -13.46 -17.76
CA TRP A 55 -17.55 -14.87 -17.59
C TRP A 55 -18.91 -15.13 -18.21
N SER A 56 -19.88 -14.25 -17.98
CA SER A 56 -21.23 -14.40 -18.54
C SER A 56 -21.25 -14.42 -20.07
N TRP A 57 -20.28 -13.76 -20.73
CA TRP A 57 -20.16 -13.74 -22.19
C TRP A 57 -19.36 -14.93 -22.77
N MET A 58 -18.24 -15.29 -22.15
CA MET A 58 -17.44 -16.45 -22.56
C MET A 58 -16.88 -17.16 -21.32
N PRO A 59 -17.57 -18.18 -20.80
CA PRO A 59 -17.11 -18.92 -19.64
C PRO A 59 -15.81 -19.64 -20.00
N TRP A 60 -14.78 -19.43 -19.19
CA TRP A 60 -13.46 -20.02 -19.43
C TRP A 60 -13.42 -21.54 -19.27
N TYR A 61 -14.44 -22.13 -18.64
CA TYR A 61 -14.68 -23.57 -18.64
C TYR A 61 -15.96 -23.87 -19.41
N PRO A 62 -15.88 -24.36 -20.67
CA PRO A 62 -17.02 -25.05 -21.27
C PRO A 62 -17.39 -26.22 -20.35
N GLY A 63 -18.67 -26.33 -19.99
CA GLY A 63 -19.13 -27.39 -19.08
C GLY A 63 -18.74 -28.78 -19.59
N PRO A 64 -18.61 -29.78 -18.69
CA PRO A 64 -18.43 -31.17 -19.14
C PRO A 64 -19.56 -31.51 -20.10
N THR A 65 -19.22 -31.76 -21.36
CA THR A 65 -20.13 -32.34 -22.34
C THR A 65 -20.70 -33.61 -21.73
N ALA A 66 -21.97 -33.55 -21.34
CA ALA A 66 -22.75 -34.75 -21.07
C ALA A 66 -22.99 -35.45 -22.42
N GLY A 67 -22.44 -36.66 -22.57
CA GLY A 67 -22.62 -37.52 -23.76
C GLY A 67 -21.32 -37.82 -24.49
#